data_AF-A0A950BCH9-F1
#
_entry.id   AF-A0A950BCH9-F1
#
_cell.length_a   1.000
_cell.length_b   1.000
_cell.length_c   1.000
_cell.angle_alpha   90.00
_cell.angle_beta   90.00
_cell.angle_gamma   90.00
#
_symmetry.space_group_name_H-M   'P 1'
#
loop_
_entity.id
_entity.type
_entity.pdbx_description
1 polymer ?
#
loop_
_entity_poly.entity_id
_entity_poly.type
_entity_poly.pdbx_seq_one_letter_code
_entity_poly.pdbx_strand_id
1 'polypeptide(L)'
;AFFRLGDHQFLAMFKVDRVQTAGVRHFGLMVRDRAQLNAVREKLTKKYGIELIPPFRCDFRDPFGNRVQVVDLHDESLVWLLPYQEVQKAGISFTG
;
A
#
# COMPACT_ATOMS: atom_id res chain seq x y z
N ALA A 1 -12.25 10.62 -10.39
CA ALA A 1 -12.35 9.17 -10.70
C ALA A 1 -12.29 8.38 -9.40
N PHE A 2 -13.01 7.25 -9.31
CA PHE A 2 -12.98 6.35 -8.15
C PHE A 2 -12.40 5.00 -8.59
N PHE A 3 -11.44 4.49 -7.84
CA PHE A 3 -10.81 3.19 -8.07
C PHE A 3 -11.07 2.29 -6.87
N ARG A 4 -11.69 1.14 -7.10
CA ARG A 4 -11.92 0.16 -6.03
C ARG A 4 -10.58 -0.41 -5.55
N LEU A 5 -10.38 -0.47 -4.25
CA LEU A 5 -9.23 -1.09 -3.58
C LEU A 5 -9.76 -2.09 -2.54
N GLY A 6 -9.84 -3.37 -2.90
CA GLY A 6 -10.49 -4.37 -2.06
C GLY A 6 -12.01 -4.15 -1.93
N ASP A 7 -12.61 -4.69 -0.88
CA ASP A 7 -14.07 -4.74 -0.73
C ASP A 7 -14.65 -3.49 -0.05
N HIS A 8 -13.86 -2.81 0.79
CA HIS A 8 -14.32 -1.72 1.64
C HIS A 8 -13.48 -0.44 1.53
N GLN A 9 -12.51 -0.41 0.61
CA GLN A 9 -11.69 0.77 0.38
C GLN A 9 -11.73 1.17 -1.09
N PHE A 10 -11.45 2.45 -1.34
CA PHE A 10 -11.33 2.99 -2.67
C PHE A 10 -10.34 4.16 -2.66
N LEU A 11 -9.76 4.43 -3.82
CA LEU A 11 -8.99 5.64 -4.08
C LEU A 11 -9.85 6.62 -4.88
N ALA A 12 -10.00 7.83 -4.36
CA ALA A 12 -10.61 8.93 -5.10
C ALA A 12 -9.52 9.84 -5.67
N MET A 13 -9.59 10.10 -6.97
CA MET A 13 -8.70 11.04 -7.67
C MET A 13 -9.48 12.24 -8.17
N PHE A 14 -8.99 13.42 -7.83
CA PHE A 14 -9.55 14.71 -8.26
C PHE A 14 -8.54 15.45 -9.12
N LYS A 15 -9.02 16.07 -10.20
CA LYS A 15 -8.20 16.97 -10.99
C LYS A 15 -8.06 18.29 -10.23
N VAL A 16 -6.84 18.80 -10.16
CA VAL A 16 -6.51 20.09 -9.54
C VAL A 16 -5.65 20.90 -10.51
N ASP A 17 -5.67 22.22 -10.38
CA ASP A 17 -4.89 23.12 -11.25
C ASP A 17 -3.39 23.04 -10.96
N ARG A 18 -3.01 22.77 -9.71
CA ARG A 18 -1.61 22.63 -9.29
C ARG A 18 -1.44 21.44 -8.37
N VAL A 19 -0.59 20.51 -8.79
CA VAL A 19 -0.17 19.36 -8.00
C VAL A 19 0.81 19.81 -6.92
N GLN A 20 0.60 19.35 -5.68
CA GLN A 20 1.52 19.58 -4.56
C GLN A 20 2.25 18.28 -4.24
N THR A 21 3.57 18.34 -4.16
CA THR A 21 4.35 17.18 -3.70
C THR A 21 4.01 16.90 -2.25
N ALA A 22 3.61 15.66 -1.99
CA ALA A 22 3.42 15.22 -0.61
C ALA A 22 4.80 15.19 0.06
N GLY A 23 4.99 16.01 1.10
CA GLY A 23 6.19 16.07 1.91
C GLY A 23 6.38 14.75 2.68
N VAL A 24 6.00 14.74 3.96
CA VAL A 24 5.97 13.51 4.80
C VAL A 24 4.67 12.70 4.65
N ARG A 25 3.61 13.33 4.11
CA ARG A 25 2.32 12.66 3.90
C ARG A 25 2.49 11.53 2.88
N HIS A 26 1.97 10.36 3.20
CA HIS A 26 1.93 9.19 2.33
C HIS A 26 0.66 8.38 2.62
N PHE A 27 0.35 7.44 1.74
CA PHE A 27 -0.63 6.40 2.02
C PHE A 27 -0.01 5.02 1.75
N GLY A 28 -0.47 4.04 2.53
CA GLY A 28 -0.01 2.65 2.45
C GLY A 28 -0.96 1.80 1.61
N LEU A 29 -0.40 0.84 0.87
CA LEU A 29 -1.10 -0.29 0.29
C LEU A 29 -0.52 -1.57 0.88
N MET A 30 -1.40 -2.40 1.42
CA MET A 30 -1.00 -3.65 2.04
C MET A 30 -1.08 -4.79 1.03
N VAL A 31 -0.05 -5.64 0.99
CA VAL A 31 -0.04 -6.90 0.24
C VAL A 31 0.00 -8.07 1.22
N ARG A 32 -0.39 -9.25 0.74
CA ARG A 32 -0.55 -10.41 1.62
C ARG A 32 0.77 -10.94 2.15
N ASP A 33 1.81 -10.91 1.31
CA ASP A 33 3.07 -11.56 1.62
C ASP A 33 4.25 -10.89 0.89
N ARG A 34 5.44 -11.32 1.30
CA ARG A 34 6.71 -10.84 0.75
C ARG A 34 6.87 -11.16 -0.74
N ALA A 35 6.26 -12.24 -1.26
CA ALA A 35 6.35 -12.58 -2.67
C ALA A 35 5.57 -11.57 -3.53
N GLN A 36 4.37 -11.18 -3.09
CA GLN A 36 3.61 -10.10 -3.71
C GLN A 36 4.35 -8.76 -3.63
N LEU A 37 4.96 -8.46 -2.48
CA LEU A 37 5.76 -7.24 -2.32
C LEU A 37 6.91 -7.20 -3.33
N ASN A 38 7.63 -8.31 -3.50
CA ASN A 38 8.70 -8.44 -4.49
C ASN A 38 8.19 -8.29 -5.92
N ALA A 39 7.02 -8.86 -6.24
CA ALA A 39 6.40 -8.72 -7.57
C ALA A 39 6.03 -7.26 -7.87
N VAL A 40 5.53 -6.52 -6.88
CA VAL A 40 5.27 -5.08 -7.02
C VAL A 40 6.57 -4.33 -7.27
N ARG A 41 7.61 -4.56 -6.46
CA ARG A 41 8.93 -3.93 -6.62
C ARG A 41 9.55 -4.19 -7.98
N GLU A 42 9.48 -5.44 -8.46
CA GLU A 42 10.02 -5.82 -9.76
C GLU A 42 9.27 -5.09 -10.88
N LYS A 43 7.94 -5.03 -10.81
CA LYS A 43 7.14 -4.33 -11.81
C LYS A 43 7.43 -2.83 -11.83
N LEU A 44 7.55 -2.20 -10.66
CA LEU A 44 7.90 -0.78 -10.55
C LEU A 44 9.25 -0.47 -11.18
N THR A 45 10.29 -1.23 -10.79
CA THR A 45 11.68 -0.97 -11.22
C THR A 45 11.95 -1.41 -12.66
N LYS A 46 11.55 -2.62 -13.05
CA LYS A 46 11.87 -3.18 -14.38
C LYS A 46 10.92 -2.72 -15.47
N LYS A 47 9.60 -2.74 -15.20
CA LYS A 47 8.61 -2.43 -16.25
C LYS A 47 8.38 -0.92 -16.38
N TYR A 48 8.32 -0.20 -15.27
CA TYR A 48 7.98 1.22 -15.26
C TYR A 48 9.18 2.14 -15.01
N GLY A 49 10.37 1.60 -14.70
CA GLY A 49 11.56 2.40 -14.45
C GLY A 49 11.45 3.33 -13.24
N ILE A 50 10.56 3.00 -12.29
CA ILE A 50 10.29 3.83 -11.11
C ILE A 50 11.36 3.54 -10.05
N GLU A 51 12.02 4.59 -9.58
CA GLU A 51 12.98 4.52 -8.48
C GLU A 51 12.27 4.34 -7.13
N LEU A 52 12.78 3.40 -6.33
CA LEU A 52 12.30 3.18 -4.98
C LEU A 52 13.02 4.12 -4.01
N ILE A 53 12.30 4.61 -3.00
CA ILE A 53 12.81 5.51 -1.96
C ILE A 53 13.30 4.69 -0.76
N PRO A 54 14.61 4.75 -0.40
CA PRO A 54 15.13 4.13 0.82
C PRO A 54 14.62 4.83 2.10
N PRO A 55 14.63 4.16 3.28
CA PRO A 55 15.08 2.80 3.56
C PRO A 55 13.98 1.72 3.47
N PHE A 56 12.73 2.13 3.21
CA PHE A 56 11.58 1.24 3.28
C PHE A 56 11.52 0.26 2.09
N ARG A 57 10.87 -0.89 2.30
CA ARG A 57 10.90 -2.00 1.34
C ARG A 57 10.29 -1.61 -0.01
N CYS A 58 9.21 -0.85 -0.07
CA CYS A 58 8.60 -0.52 -1.36
C CYS A 58 7.90 0.83 -1.31
N ASP A 59 8.69 1.87 -1.07
CA ASP A 59 8.25 3.26 -1.17
C ASP A 59 8.62 3.81 -2.54
N PHE A 60 7.73 4.61 -3.14
CA PHE A 60 7.99 5.31 -4.40
C PHE A 60 7.09 6.54 -4.53
N ARG A 61 7.32 7.35 -5.56
CA ARG A 61 6.41 8.44 -5.94
C ARG A 61 5.59 8.05 -7.16
N ASP A 62 4.29 8.33 -7.09
CA ASP A 62 3.42 8.25 -8.26
C ASP A 62 3.68 9.44 -9.23
N PRO A 63 3.08 9.44 -10.43
CA PRO A 63 3.25 10.53 -11.40
C PRO A 63 2.78 11.91 -10.92
N PHE A 64 2.01 11.98 -9.83
CA PHE A 64 1.51 13.22 -9.22
C PHE A 64 2.31 13.59 -7.97
N GLY A 65 3.43 12.92 -7.69
CA GLY A 65 4.31 13.21 -6.57
C GLY A 65 3.78 12.76 -5.21
N ASN A 66 2.71 11.96 -5.14
CA ASN A 66 2.27 11.31 -3.92
C ASN A 66 3.30 10.26 -3.52
N ARG A 67 3.65 10.21 -2.24
CA ARG A 67 4.45 9.11 -1.70
C ARG A 67 3.53 7.93 -1.43
N VAL A 68 3.81 6.81 -2.09
CA VAL A 68 3.09 5.55 -1.93
C VAL A 68 4.02 4.57 -1.23
N GLN A 69 3.52 3.92 -0.18
CA GLN A 69 4.23 2.87 0.53
C GLN A 69 3.50 1.55 0.33
N VAL A 70 4.24 0.49 0.00
CA VAL A 70 3.69 -0.86 -0.09
C VAL A 70 4.36 -1.72 0.98
N VAL A 71 3.54 -2.36 1.81
CA VAL A 71 3.97 -3.17 2.95
C VAL A 71 3.31 -4.54 2.89
N ASP A 72 3.97 -5.55 3.44
CA ASP A 72 3.38 -6.88 3.61
C ASP A 72 2.90 -7.09 5.06
N LEU A 73 2.05 -8.10 5.27
CA LEU A 73 1.47 -8.41 6.58
C LEU A 73 2.48 -8.70 7.69
N HIS A 74 3.71 -9.10 7.36
CA HIS A 74 4.73 -9.39 8.37
C HIS A 74 5.35 -8.12 8.95
N ASP A 75 5.17 -6.97 8.29
CA ASP A 75 5.67 -5.69 8.76
C ASP A 75 4.77 -5.04 9.82
N GLU A 76 3.58 -5.62 10.06
CA GLU A 76 2.57 -5.05 10.95
C GLU A 76 2.10 -6.00 12.05
N SER A 77 1.55 -5.44 13.13
CA SER A 77 0.92 -6.21 14.21
C SER A 77 -0.25 -7.04 13.68
N LEU A 78 -0.39 -8.28 14.16
CA LEU A 78 -1.54 -9.15 13.81
C LEU A 78 -2.91 -8.52 14.13
N VAL A 79 -2.96 -7.48 14.97
CA VAL A 79 -4.17 -6.69 15.24
C VAL A 79 -4.73 -6.05 13.97
N TRP A 80 -3.87 -5.63 13.03
CA TRP A 80 -4.29 -5.02 11.76
C TRP A 80 -5.00 -6.01 10.82
N LEU A 81 -4.89 -7.31 11.11
CA LEU A 81 -5.51 -8.38 10.34
C LEU A 81 -6.96 -8.65 10.74
N LEU A 82 -7.41 -8.20 11.92
CA LEU A 82 -8.75 -8.46 12.45
C LEU A 82 -9.92 -8.04 11.52
N PRO A 83 -9.82 -6.96 10.73
CA PRO A 83 -10.89 -6.58 9.80
C PRO A 83 -11.00 -7.50 8.57
N TYR A 84 -9.98 -8.31 8.26
CA TYR A 84 -9.98 -9.18 7.08
C TYR A 84 -10.87 -10.41 7.31
N GLN A 85 -11.74 -10.70 6.34
CA GLN A 85 -12.71 -11.79 6.45
C GLN A 85 -12.04 -13.16 6.64
N GLU A 86 -10.87 -13.37 6.05
CA GLU A 86 -10.11 -14.61 6.18
C GLU A 86 -9.68 -14.85 7.64
N VAL A 87 -9.34 -13.77 8.35
CA VAL A 87 -8.90 -13.80 9.75
C VAL A 87 -10.09 -14.00 10.68
N GLN A 88 -11.21 -13.33 10.39
CA GLN A 88 -12.47 -13.53 11.10
C GLN A 88 -12.98 -14.97 10.96
N LYS A 89 -12.89 -15.56 9.75
CA LYS A 89 -13.25 -16.96 9.50
C LYS A 89 -12.34 -17.95 10.23
N ALA A 90 -11.07 -17.59 10.46
CA ALA A 90 -10.12 -18.42 11.19
C ALA A 90 -10.32 -18.39 12.73
N GLY A 91 -11.23 -17.55 13.25
CA GLY A 91 -11.54 -17.49 14.68
C GLY A 91 -10.42 -16.92 15.55
N ILE A 92 -9.49 -16.17 14.95
CA ILE A 92 -8.36 -15.57 15.68
C ILE A 92 -8.88 -14.41 16.53
N SER A 93 -8.68 -14.52 17.85
CA SER A 93 -9.02 -13.50 18.84
C SER A 93 -7.78 -13.19 19.67
N PHE A 94 -7.44 -11.91 19.83
CA PHE A 94 -6.39 -11.48 20.75
C PHE A 94 -7.06 -11.10 22.08
N THR A 95 -6.82 -11.88 23.13
CA THR A 95 -7.09 -11.42 24.50
C THR A 95 -6.04 -10.37 24.85
N GLY A 96 -6.50 -9.17 25.20
CA GLY A 96 -5.63 -8.05 25.58
C GLY A 96 -4.79 -8.32 26.82
#